data_AF-A0A533ZXB8-F1
#
_entry.id   AF-A0A533ZXB8-F1
#
_cell.length_a   1.000
_cell.length_b   1.000
_cell.length_c   1.000
_cell.angle_alpha   90.00
_cell.angle_beta   90.00
_cell.angle_gamma   90.00
#
_symmetry.space_group_name_H-M   'P 1'
#
loop_
_entity.id
_entity.type
_entity.pdbx_description
1 polymer ?
#
loop_
_entity_poly.entity_id
_entity_poly.type
_entity_poly.pdbx_seq_one_letter_code
_entity_poly.pdbx_strand_id
1 'polypeptide(L)' 'LRQVIGATDPAEAKPGTVRKVYAESKERNAIHASDSDESARREIAFFFPESELRGLSGAQ' A
#
# COMPACT_ATOMS: atom_id res chain seq x y z
N LEU A 1 7.08 -0.24 3.68
CA LEU A 1 5.72 0.36 3.78
C LEU A 1 4.74 -0.49 4.60
N ARG A 2 4.51 -1.78 4.29
CA ARG A 2 3.48 -2.59 4.97
C ARG A 2 3.54 -2.62 6.50
N GLN A 3 4.74 -2.60 7.08
CA GLN A 3 4.92 -2.53 8.53
C GLN A 3 4.37 -1.23 9.15
N VAL A 4 4.45 -0.10 8.43
CA VAL A 4 3.91 1.20 8.86
C VAL A 4 2.38 1.20 8.78
N ILE A 5 1.82 0.54 7.77
CA ILE A 5 0.37 0.46 7.57
C ILE A 5 -0.29 -0.45 8.63
N GLY A 6 0.31 -1.60 8.91
CA GLY A 6 -0.21 -2.60 9.85
C GLY A 6 -1.05 -3.70 9.21
N ALA A 7 -1.47 -4.66 10.03
CA ALA A 7 -2.27 -5.82 9.62
C ALA A 7 -3.56 -5.40 8.89
N THR A 8 -4.08 -6.26 8.01
CA THR A 8 -5.30 -5.98 7.21
C THR A 8 -6.52 -5.73 8.09
N ASP A 9 -6.65 -6.49 9.17
CA ASP A 9 -7.66 -6.23 10.19
C ASP A 9 -7.09 -5.26 11.24
N PRO A 10 -7.72 -4.09 11.48
CA PRO A 10 -7.27 -3.16 12.51
C PRO A 10 -7.33 -3.73 13.94
N ALA A 11 -8.14 -4.76 14.19
CA ALA A 11 -8.15 -5.47 15.46
C ALA A 11 -6.79 -6.14 15.74
N GLU A 12 -6.14 -6.64 14.70
CA GLU A 12 -4.83 -7.33 14.75
C GLU A 12 -3.64 -6.38 14.55
N ALA A 13 -3.88 -5.13 14.15
CA ALA A 13 -2.83 -4.15 13.89
C ALA A 13 -2.15 -3.68 15.19
N LYS A 14 -0.82 -3.52 15.12
CA LYS A 14 -0.01 -3.04 16.24
C LYS A 14 -0.34 -1.57 16.57
N PRO A 15 -0.24 -1.15 17.85
CA PRO A 15 -0.37 0.27 18.22
C PRO A 15 0.53 1.19 17.37
N GLY A 16 -0.02 2.32 16.93
CA GLY A 16 0.70 3.33 16.17
C GLY A 16 0.79 3.09 14.65
N THR A 17 0.33 1.95 14.12
CA THR A 17 0.24 1.76 12.67
C THR A 17 -0.99 2.49 12.10
N VAL A 18 -0.94 2.84 10.81
CA VAL A 18 -2.03 3.60 10.15
C VAL A 18 -3.40 2.96 10.37
N ARG A 19 -3.52 1.65 10.15
CA ARG A 19 -4.78 0.93 10.34
C ARG A 19 -5.23 0.89 11.79
N LYS A 20 -4.31 0.84 12.75
CA LYS A 20 -4.71 0.85 14.16
C LYS A 20 -5.30 2.19 14.59
N VAL A 21 -4.86 3.28 13.96
CA VAL A 21 -5.29 4.64 14.30
C VAL A 21 -6.53 5.06 13.51
N TYR A 22 -6.66 4.67 12.23
CA TYR A 22 -7.62 5.27 11.31
C TYR A 22 -8.61 4.30 10.65
N ALA A 23 -8.42 2.99 10.73
CA ALA A 23 -9.35 2.05 10.08
C ALA A 23 -10.57 1.72 10.96
N GLU A 24 -11.70 1.50 10.30
CA GLU A 24 -12.98 1.21 10.97
C GLU A 24 -13.24 -0.30 11.10
N SER A 25 -12.94 -1.06 10.05
CA SER A 25 -13.10 -2.52 10.03
C SER A 25 -12.08 -3.17 9.08
N LYS A 26 -12.07 -4.50 8.97
CA LYS A 26 -11.24 -5.24 8.03
C LYS A 26 -11.52 -4.88 6.57
N GLU A 27 -12.78 -4.64 6.23
CA GLU A 27 -13.25 -4.23 4.90
C GLU A 27 -13.05 -2.73 4.66
N ARG A 28 -13.20 -1.91 5.71
CA ARG A 28 -12.98 -0.45 5.68
C ARG A 28 -11.66 -0.09 6.36
N ASN A 29 -10.55 -0.61 5.81
CA ASN A 29 -9.22 -0.55 6.44
C ASN A 29 -8.35 0.66 6.05
N ALA A 30 -8.97 1.75 5.61
CA ALA A 30 -8.42 3.08 5.32
C ALA A 30 -7.38 3.20 4.17
N ILE A 31 -6.49 2.22 3.96
CA ILE A 31 -5.39 2.34 2.99
C ILE A 31 -4.96 0.99 2.42
N HIS A 32 -4.55 0.99 1.15
CA HIS A 32 -3.94 -0.14 0.45
C HIS A 32 -2.43 0.04 0.28
N ALA A 33 -1.70 -1.08 0.23
CA ALA A 33 -0.33 -1.14 -0.28
C ALA A 33 -0.07 -2.54 -0.84
N SER A 34 0.66 -2.60 -1.95
CA SER A 34 1.04 -3.85 -2.59
C SER A 34 1.74 -4.80 -1.60
N ASP A 35 1.52 -6.10 -1.77
CA ASP A 35 2.03 -7.13 -0.87
C ASP A 35 3.47 -7.59 -1.16
N SER A 36 3.95 -7.29 -2.36
CA SER A 36 5.24 -7.74 -2.90
C SER A 36 5.69 -6.80 -4.02
N ASP A 37 6.97 -6.88 -4.39
CA ASP A 37 7.51 -6.10 -5.52
C ASP A 37 6.85 -6.50 -6.85
N GLU A 38 6.46 -7.76 -7.01
CA GLU A 38 5.75 -8.24 -8.21
C GLU A 38 4.34 -7.63 -8.28
N SER A 39 3.56 -7.71 -7.20
CA SER A 39 2.25 -7.04 -7.14
C SER A 39 2.38 -5.54 -7.31
N ALA A 40 3.41 -4.91 -6.74
CA ALA A 40 3.67 -3.48 -6.93
C ALA A 40 3.87 -3.12 -8.40
N ARG A 41 4.71 -3.86 -9.13
CA ARG A 41 4.91 -3.62 -10.59
C ARG A 41 3.61 -3.77 -11.36
N ARG A 42 2.81 -4.81 -11.07
CA ARG A 42 1.50 -5.05 -11.71
C ARG A 42 0.50 -3.93 -11.40
N GLU A 43 0.37 -3.55 -10.14
CA GLU A 43 -0.55 -2.51 -9.69
C GLU A 43 -0.16 -1.13 -10.25
N ILE A 44 1.13 -0.79 -10.26
CA ILE A 44 1.63 0.47 -10.85
C ILE A 44 1.23 0.56 -12.32
N ALA A 45 1.49 -0.50 -13.11
CA ALA A 45 1.14 -0.54 -14.52
C ALA A 45 -0.39 -0.55 -14.78
N PHE A 46 -1.18 -1.02 -13.82
CA PHE A 46 -2.65 -1.02 -13.91
C PHE A 46 -3.25 0.36 -13.61
N PHE A 47 -2.75 1.06 -12.59
CA PHE A 47 -3.34 2.32 -12.13
C PHE A 47 -2.82 3.56 -12.84
N PHE A 48 -1.57 3.55 -13.31
CA PHE A 48 -0.92 4.73 -13.88
C PHE A 48 -0.41 4.44 -15.30
N PRO A 49 -0.71 5.31 -16.28
CA PRO A 49 -0.03 5.25 -17.57
C PRO A 49 1.46 5.58 -17.39
N GLU A 50 2.31 5.02 -18.25
CA GLU A 50 3.76 5.24 -18.18
C GLU A 50 4.15 6.73 -18.21
N SER A 51 3.37 7.57 -18.89
CA SER A 51 3.59 9.01 -19.00
C SER A 51 3.47 9.77 -17.67
N GLU A 52 2.79 9.21 -16.66
CA GLU A 52 2.68 9.79 -15.33
C GLU A 52 3.82 9.34 -14.38
N LEU A 53 4.58 8.32 -14.78
CA LEU A 53 5.65 7.76 -13.96
C LEU A 53 6.93 8.60 -14.10
N ARG A 54 7.22 9.41 -13.09
CA ARG A 54 8.48 10.17 -13.00
C ARG A 54 9.54 9.37 -12.23
N GLY A 55 10.70 9.12 -12.86
CA GLY A 55 11.86 8.51 -12.20
C GLY A 55 11.82 6.98 -12.03
N LEU A 56 10.87 6.30 -12.68
CA LEU A 56 10.85 4.83 -12.78
C LEU A 56 11.46 4.30 -14.09
N SER A 57 11.85 5.18 -15.01
CA SER A 57 12.80 4.81 -16.05
C SER A 57 14.15 4.58 -15.37
N GLY A 58 14.70 3.37 -15.48
CA GLY A 58 16.04 3.04 -15.01
C GLY A 58 17.16 3.73 -15.79
N ALA A 59 17.06 5.04 -16.00
CA ALA A 59 18.17 5.88 -16.45
C ALA A 59 18.85 6.46 -15.21
N GLN A 60 19.83 5.72 -14.71
CA GLN A 60 21.13 6.33 -14.41
C GLN A 60 21.91 6.44 -15.72
#